data_AF-A0A3D2Q468-F1
#
_entry.id   AF-A0A3D2Q468-F1
#
_cell.length_a   1.000
_cell.length_b   1.000
_cell.length_c   1.000
_cell.angle_alpha   90.00
_cell.angle_beta   90.00
_cell.angle_gamma   90.00
#
_symmetry.space_group_name_H-M   'P 1'
#
loop_
_entity.id
_entity.type
_entity.pdbx_description
1 polymer ?
#
loop_
_entity_poly.entity_id
_entity_poly.type
_entity_poly.pdbx_seq_one_letter_code
_entity_poly.pdbx_strand_id
1 'polypeptide(L)' 'MFVHLHLHTEYSLLDGAARIKEAVAAAKTFNMPA' A
#
# COMPACT_ATOMS: atom_id res chain seq x y z
N MET A 1 -16.80 2.09 -0.75
CA MET A 1 -15.48 2.50 -1.28
C MET A 1 -14.52 2.50 -0.10
N PHE A 2 -13.43 1.75 -0.16
CA PHE A 2 -12.46 1.60 0.94
C PHE A 2 -11.10 2.10 0.48
N VAL A 3 -10.39 2.80 1.36
CA VAL A 3 -9.07 3.39 1.11
C VAL A 3 -8.19 3.10 2.31
N HIS A 4 -6.96 2.63 2.06
CA HIS A 4 -6.00 2.39 3.12
C HIS A 4 -5.26 3.69 3.43
N LEU A 5 -5.64 4.36 4.52
CA LEU A 5 -5.04 5.63 4.94
C LEU A 5 -3.79 5.47 5.80
N HIS A 6 -3.53 4.26 6.31
CA HIS A 6 -2.36 3.95 7.12
C HIS A 6 -1.74 2.64 6.62
N LEU A 7 -0.51 2.72 6.10
CA LEU A 7 0.23 1.58 5.58
C LEU A 7 1.71 1.72 5.94
N HIS A 8 2.33 0.62 6.38
CA HIS A 8 3.76 0.54 6.60
C HIS A 8 4.45 0.07 5.32
N THR A 9 5.21 0.95 4.68
CA THR A 9 5.97 0.64 3.47
C THR A 9 7.33 0.02 3.81
N GLU A 10 8.07 -0.45 2.80
CA GLU A 10 9.43 -0.99 2.91
C GLU A 10 10.45 -0.09 3.62
N TYR A 11 10.16 1.21 3.78
CA TYR A 11 10.98 2.14 4.57
C TYR A 11 10.68 2.12 6.07
N SER A 12 9.61 1.43 6.50
CA SER A 12 9.37 1.11 7.91
C SER A 12 10.36 0.03 8.34
N LEU A 13 11.51 0.45 8.84
CA LEU A 13 12.73 -0.33 9.08
C LEU A 13 12.55 -1.71 9.76
N LEU A 14 11.49 -1.89 10.53
CA LEU A 14 11.21 -3.08 11.34
C LEU A 14 9.95 -3.86 10.94
N ASP A 15 9.03 -3.26 10.18
CA ASP A 15 7.68 -3.81 9.91
C ASP A 15 7.22 -3.63 8.46
N GLY A 16 8.06 -3.00 7.63
CA GLY A 16 7.79 -2.66 6.25
C GLY A 16 7.96 -3.81 5.29
N ALA A 17 6.99 -4.72 5.21
CA ALA A 17 6.99 -5.77 4.18
C ALA A 17 6.39 -5.29 2.83
N ALA A 18 5.67 -4.17 2.83
CA ALA A 18 4.96 -3.69 1.64
C ALA A 18 5.86 -2.77 0.79
N ARG A 19 6.27 -3.25 -0.39
CA ARG A 19 6.97 -2.40 -1.37
C ARG A 19 6.00 -1.41 -2.01
N ILE A 20 6.41 -0.15 -2.16
CA ILE A 20 5.51 0.93 -2.62
C ILE A 20 4.93 0.60 -4.00
N LYS A 21 5.76 0.14 -4.93
CA LYS A 21 5.33 -0.18 -6.30
C LYS A 21 4.29 -1.30 -6.34
N GLU A 22 4.46 -2.32 -5.50
CA GLU A 22 3.56 -3.47 -5.43
C GLU A 22 2.23 -3.08 -4.76
N ALA A 23 2.30 -2.29 -3.68
CA ALA A 23 1.12 -1.78 -2.98
C ALA A 23 0.26 -0.89 -3.89
N VAL A 24 0.86 0.01 -4.67
CA VAL A 24 0.13 0.88 -5.62
C VAL A 24 -0.49 0.07 -6.76
N ALA A 25 0.20 -0.94 -7.28
CA ALA A 25 -0.34 -1.83 -8.32
C ALA A 25 -1.54 -2.65 -7.81
N ALA A 26 -1.47 -3.12 -6.56
CA ALA A 26 -2.58 -3.81 -5.90
C ALA A 26 -3.78 -2.86 -5.70
N ALA A 27 -3.57 -1.65 -5.17
CA ALA A 27 -4.63 -0.65 -4.99
C ALA A 27 -5.36 -0.33 -6.30
N LYS A 28 -4.61 -0.22 -7.41
CA LYS A 28 -5.17 -0.04 -8.76
C LYS A 28 -6.00 -1.24 -9.22
N THR A 29 -5.55 -2.47 -8.96
CA THR A 29 -6.29 -3.70 -9.29
C THR A 29 -7.60 -3.79 -8.51
N PHE A 30 -7.60 -3.34 -7.26
CA PHE A 30 -8.78 -3.31 -6.40
C PHE A 30 -9.68 -2.08 -6.62
N ASN A 31 -9.38 -1.24 -7.62
CA ASN A 31 -10.14 -0.03 -7.93
C ASN A 31 -10.28 0.92 -6.72
N MET A 32 -9.26 0.95 -5.85
CA MET A 32 -9.19 1.90 -4.75
C MET A 32 -8.86 3.29 -5.32
N PRO A 33 -9.65 4.34 -5.02
CA PRO A 33 -9.48 5.67 -5.62
C PRO A 33 -8.32 6.47 -5.02
N ALA A 34 -7.83 6.08 -3.84
CA ALA A 34 -6.71 6.68 -3.11
C ALA A 34 -6.04 5.60 -2.26
#